data_AF-A0A845FXU9-F1
#
_entry.id   AF-A0A845FXU9-F1
#
_cell.length_a   1.000
_cell.length_b   1.000
_cell.length_c   1.000
_cell.angle_alpha   90.00
_cell.angle_beta   90.00
_cell.angle_gamma   90.00
#
_symmetry.space_group_name_H-M   'P 1'
#
loop_
_entity.id
_entity.type
_entity.pdbx_description
1 polymer ?
#
loop_
_entity_poly.entity_id
_entity_poly.type
_entity_poly.pdbx_seq_one_letter_code
_entity_poly.pdbx_strand_id
1 'polypeptide(L)'
;MIYDVVIAGAGPVGLFLACELRLAGIPVLVLERAEDPRSPLKRLPFGMRGLSVPSVEAFYRRGLLNDIAPPSSAQQRHQAGHFAGIPLDHANIDTSQWPYRLPNPADANAAADMAHIETTLAARAVVMGVEIRRGAEVEGFEQSGDEVALRAGGQTIRARWLVACDGGRSTVRKAGRFTFTGTEPEFTGYSVQVELADPDKLRIGRHYTPTGMYFQSRPGTIAMVEFDGGALHRTQPLTLELVQAVLRRVSCTDVTLTSLNLATTWTDRAFQAANYRDRRVLLAGDAAHIHSPLGGQGLNLGLGDAMNLGWKLAATIRGTAPAGLLDSYSSERHPVGAQVLDWSRAQVALMRPSPQTRALEAIVRDLIGTRDGATYFAGRVWGVALRYDVGDGHPLAGRSAPDFELADGTTLGQRLGAGRGLLLDFDARKPWQAWASRWSDRIEYVASDARDTLGLGAVLVRPDGCVAWAGESNAGEGQLADAAARWFGEPRR
;
A
#
# COMPACT_ATOMS: atom_id res chain seq x y z
N MET A 1 -12.33 -19.97 -24.16
CA MET A 1 -10.99 -19.53 -23.73
C MET A 1 -11.01 -19.42 -22.21
N ILE A 2 -9.96 -19.90 -21.53
CA ILE A 2 -9.78 -19.76 -20.09
C ILE A 2 -8.59 -18.82 -19.86
N TYR A 3 -8.74 -17.88 -18.92
CA TYR A 3 -7.65 -16.99 -18.50
C TYR A 3 -6.88 -17.61 -17.32
N ASP A 4 -5.58 -17.37 -17.21
CA ASP A 4 -4.85 -17.79 -16.01
C ASP A 4 -5.29 -16.97 -14.79
N VAL A 5 -5.36 -15.65 -14.92
CA VAL A 5 -5.84 -14.75 -13.87
C VAL A 5 -6.82 -13.72 -14.42
N VAL A 6 -7.94 -13.55 -13.74
CA VAL A 6 -8.82 -12.39 -13.86
C VAL A 6 -8.68 -11.51 -12.64
N ILE A 7 -8.49 -10.21 -12.84
CA ILE A 7 -8.49 -9.20 -11.77
C ILE A 7 -9.76 -8.36 -11.91
N ALA A 8 -10.56 -8.31 -10.85
CA ALA A 8 -11.72 -7.42 -10.77
C ALA A 8 -11.29 -6.05 -10.23
N GLY A 9 -11.30 -5.02 -11.07
CA GLY A 9 -10.94 -3.64 -10.74
C GLY A 9 -9.61 -3.19 -11.36
N ALA A 10 -9.66 -2.11 -12.14
CA ALA A 10 -8.50 -1.43 -12.72
C ALA A 10 -8.11 -0.18 -11.91
N GLY A 11 -8.25 -0.25 -10.58
CA GLY A 11 -7.61 0.70 -9.67
C GLY A 11 -6.09 0.46 -9.59
N PRO A 12 -5.34 1.30 -8.85
CA PRO A 12 -3.89 1.21 -8.76
C PRO A 12 -3.39 -0.15 -8.28
N VAL A 13 -4.09 -0.78 -7.32
CA VAL A 13 -3.75 -2.11 -6.79
C VAL A 13 -3.89 -3.18 -7.87
N GLY A 14 -5.02 -3.20 -8.58
CA GLY A 14 -5.28 -4.19 -9.64
C GLY A 14 -4.35 -4.01 -10.84
N LEU A 15 -4.08 -2.77 -11.24
CA LEU A 15 -3.14 -2.46 -12.32
C LEU A 15 -1.70 -2.84 -11.96
N PHE A 16 -1.26 -2.56 -10.73
CA PHE A 16 0.07 -2.94 -10.28
C PHE A 16 0.22 -4.46 -10.17
N LEU A 17 -0.78 -5.15 -9.61
CA LEU A 17 -0.82 -6.62 -9.58
C LEU A 17 -0.78 -7.23 -10.98
N ALA A 18 -1.50 -6.64 -11.95
CA ALA A 18 -1.46 -7.09 -13.34
C ALA A 18 -0.04 -6.97 -13.92
N CYS A 19 0.67 -5.88 -13.63
CA CYS A 19 2.07 -5.71 -14.01
C CYS A 19 2.97 -6.79 -13.37
N GLU A 20 2.83 -7.05 -12.07
CA GLU A 20 3.62 -8.08 -11.37
C GLU A 20 3.40 -9.49 -11.96
N LEU A 21 2.15 -9.84 -12.28
CA LEU A 21 1.83 -11.11 -12.91
C LEU A 21 2.39 -11.21 -14.34
N ARG A 22 2.30 -10.14 -15.14
CA ARG A 22 2.89 -10.10 -16.48
C ARG A 22 4.41 -10.13 -16.45
N LEU A 23 5.06 -9.52 -15.45
CA LEU A 23 6.50 -9.59 -15.25
C LEU A 23 6.95 -11.06 -15.09
N ALA A 24 6.12 -11.86 -14.42
CA ALA A 24 6.32 -13.30 -14.28
C ALA A 24 5.79 -14.15 -15.46
N GLY A 25 5.34 -13.51 -16.55
CA GLY A 25 4.86 -14.16 -17.77
C GLY A 25 3.42 -14.68 -17.74
N ILE A 26 2.65 -14.44 -16.68
CA ILE A 26 1.28 -14.95 -16.52
C ILE A 26 0.30 -14.10 -17.35
N PRO A 27 -0.53 -14.65 -18.25
CA PRO A 27 -1.61 -13.92 -18.92
C PRO A 27 -2.66 -13.37 -17.94
N VAL A 28 -3.06 -12.10 -18.11
CA VAL A 28 -3.99 -11.41 -17.21
C VAL A 28 -5.08 -10.69 -17.99
N LEU A 29 -6.32 -10.85 -17.52
CA LEU A 29 -7.46 -10.01 -17.87
C LEU A 29 -7.86 -9.14 -16.67
N VAL A 30 -8.01 -7.83 -16.88
CA VAL A 30 -8.56 -6.90 -15.89
C VAL A 30 -9.96 -6.48 -16.31
N LEU A 31 -10.93 -6.63 -15.41
CA LEU A 31 -12.33 -6.25 -15.60
C LEU A 31 -12.64 -5.02 -14.73
N GLU A 32 -12.95 -3.89 -15.35
CA GLU A 32 -13.24 -2.62 -14.66
C GLU A 32 -14.68 -2.16 -14.93
N ARG A 33 -15.38 -1.79 -13.86
CA ARG A 33 -16.75 -1.28 -13.94
C ARG A 33 -16.84 0.05 -14.70
N ALA A 34 -15.95 1.00 -14.42
CA ALA A 34 -16.00 2.33 -15.02
C ALA A 34 -15.57 2.27 -16.50
N GLU A 35 -16.42 2.77 -17.39
CA GLU A 35 -16.08 2.95 -18.81
C GLU A 35 -14.94 3.95 -18.99
N ASP A 36 -14.98 5.05 -18.25
CA ASP A 36 -13.94 6.08 -18.23
C ASP A 36 -13.19 6.07 -16.89
N PRO A 37 -11.85 5.90 -16.87
CA PRO A 37 -11.07 5.96 -15.64
C PRO A 37 -11.02 7.35 -15.00
N ARG A 38 -11.32 8.42 -15.76
CA ARG A 38 -11.19 9.80 -15.30
C ARG A 38 -12.22 10.11 -14.21
N SER A 39 -11.73 10.73 -13.13
CA SER A 39 -12.58 11.22 -12.05
C SER A 39 -12.02 12.54 -11.52
N PRO A 40 -12.87 13.58 -11.30
CA PRO A 40 -12.43 14.80 -10.63
C PRO A 40 -11.81 14.54 -9.25
N LEU A 41 -12.27 13.52 -8.52
CA LEU A 41 -11.76 13.15 -7.20
C LEU A 41 -10.35 12.50 -7.23
N LYS A 42 -9.92 12.02 -8.40
CA LYS A 42 -8.60 11.44 -8.61
C LYS A 42 -7.56 12.45 -9.09
N ARG A 43 -7.97 13.68 -9.38
CA ARG A 43 -7.09 14.78 -9.80
C ARG A 43 -6.83 15.73 -8.64
N LEU A 44 -5.74 16.50 -8.73
CA LEU A 44 -5.46 17.55 -7.76
C LEU A 44 -6.65 18.53 -7.59
N PRO A 45 -6.96 18.96 -6.36
CA PRO A 45 -6.19 18.70 -5.13
C PRO A 45 -6.53 17.37 -4.43
N PHE A 46 -7.67 16.74 -4.71
CA PHE A 46 -8.13 15.54 -3.98
C PHE A 46 -7.45 14.24 -4.39
N GLY A 47 -6.85 14.22 -5.58
CA GLY A 47 -6.05 13.12 -6.10
C GLY A 47 -4.70 12.95 -5.44
N MET A 48 -4.23 13.92 -4.65
CA MET A 48 -2.93 13.84 -3.99
C MET A 48 -2.85 12.64 -3.04
N ARG A 49 -1.81 11.82 -3.18
CA ARG A 49 -1.51 10.66 -2.32
C ARG A 49 -0.09 10.77 -1.81
N GLY A 50 0.09 10.48 -0.52
CA GLY A 50 1.42 10.21 0.03
C GLY A 50 1.78 8.76 -0.22
N LEU A 51 2.93 8.51 -0.83
CA LEU A 51 3.52 7.19 -0.99
C LEU A 51 4.51 6.97 0.14
N SER A 52 4.36 5.87 0.88
CA SER A 52 5.27 5.47 1.94
C SER A 52 6.51 4.80 1.36
N VAL A 53 7.58 4.69 2.15
CA VAL A 53 8.87 4.14 1.71
C VAL A 53 8.71 2.76 1.04
N PRO A 54 7.99 1.77 1.60
CA PRO A 54 7.79 0.48 0.91
C PRO A 54 7.11 0.58 -0.47
N SER A 55 6.21 1.53 -0.68
CA SER A 55 5.57 1.73 -1.98
C SER A 55 6.49 2.41 -2.98
N VAL A 56 7.29 3.39 -2.53
CA VAL A 56 8.33 4.03 -3.35
C VAL A 56 9.40 3.00 -3.74
N GLU A 57 9.85 2.18 -2.79
CA GLU A 57 10.78 1.07 -3.03
C GLU A 57 10.20 0.04 -4.02
N ALA A 58 8.91 -0.29 -3.93
CA ALA A 58 8.26 -1.19 -4.87
C ALA A 58 8.30 -0.64 -6.31
N PHE A 59 8.02 0.65 -6.51
CA PHE A 59 8.13 1.27 -7.84
C PHE A 59 9.58 1.36 -8.31
N TYR A 60 10.52 1.68 -7.42
CA TYR A 60 11.95 1.69 -7.74
C TYR A 60 12.45 0.34 -8.24
N ARG A 61 12.12 -0.73 -7.52
CA ARG A 61 12.46 -2.12 -7.85
C ARG A 61 11.80 -2.65 -9.12
N ARG A 62 10.92 -1.86 -9.75
CA ARG A 62 10.28 -2.16 -11.03
C ARG A 62 10.59 -1.15 -12.13
N GLY A 63 11.50 -0.20 -11.85
CA GLY A 63 11.87 0.86 -12.78
C GLY A 63 10.74 1.87 -13.05
N LEU A 64 9.76 1.98 -12.14
CA LEU A 64 8.59 2.86 -12.26
C LEU A 64 8.69 4.12 -11.40
N LEU A 65 9.72 4.25 -10.56
CA LEU A 65 9.83 5.35 -9.60
C LEU A 65 9.74 6.72 -10.28
N ASN A 66 10.57 6.96 -11.30
CA ASN A 66 10.62 8.26 -11.97
C ASN A 66 9.32 8.59 -12.71
N ASP A 67 8.64 7.57 -13.24
CA ASP A 67 7.36 7.75 -13.94
C ASP A 67 6.24 8.08 -12.96
N ILE A 68 6.23 7.50 -11.76
CA ILE A 68 5.17 7.67 -10.76
C ILE A 68 5.40 8.89 -9.86
N ALA A 69 6.63 9.04 -9.38
CA ALA A 69 7.05 10.00 -8.39
C ALA A 69 8.42 10.58 -8.81
N PRO A 70 8.45 11.48 -9.81
CA PRO A 70 9.70 12.09 -10.28
C PRO A 70 10.41 12.84 -9.14
N PRO A 71 11.72 13.10 -9.20
CA PRO A 71 12.45 13.77 -8.12
C PRO A 71 11.87 15.11 -7.66
N SER A 72 11.20 15.84 -8.56
CA SER A 72 10.47 17.09 -8.24
C SER A 72 9.25 16.90 -7.32
N SER A 73 8.77 15.67 -7.16
CA SER A 73 7.69 15.30 -6.26
C SER A 73 8.14 15.08 -4.81
N ALA A 74 9.44 14.96 -4.57
CA ALA A 74 10.03 14.97 -3.25
C ALA A 74 9.96 16.40 -2.69
N GLN A 75 8.84 16.76 -2.05
CA GLN A 75 8.80 17.99 -1.28
C GLN A 75 9.65 17.81 -0.02
N GLN A 76 10.66 18.67 0.16
CA GLN A 76 11.23 18.96 1.48
C GLN A 76 10.13 19.64 2.33
N ARG A 77 9.20 18.84 2.84
CA ARG A 77 8.27 19.31 3.87
C ARG A 77 9.07 19.34 5.16
N HIS A 78 8.99 20.43 5.92
CA HIS A 78 9.43 20.42 7.31
C HIS A 78 8.70 19.35 8.14
N GLN A 79 7.51 18.94 7.69
CA GLN A 79 6.67 17.93 8.32
C GLN A 79 6.86 16.53 7.70
N ALA A 80 7.30 15.58 8.53
CA ALA A 80 7.51 14.16 8.24
C ALA A 80 6.23 13.32 8.13
N GLY A 81 5.07 13.95 8.32
CA GLY A 81 3.78 13.28 8.43
C GLY A 81 3.02 13.76 9.66
N HIS A 82 1.97 13.03 10.05
CA HIS A 82 1.23 13.33 11.26
C HIS A 82 0.66 12.08 11.91
N PHE A 83 0.34 12.17 13.19
CA PHE A 83 -0.57 11.25 13.87
C PHE A 83 -1.74 12.03 14.41
N ALA A 84 -2.96 11.75 13.92
CA ALA A 84 -4.16 12.47 14.34
C ALA A 84 -4.00 14.01 14.29
N GLY A 85 -3.28 14.54 13.29
CA GLY A 85 -3.02 15.98 13.13
C GLY A 85 -1.86 16.55 13.93
N ILE A 86 -1.24 15.77 14.82
CA ILE A 86 0.01 16.15 15.48
C ILE A 86 1.13 15.99 14.45
N PRO A 87 1.82 17.07 14.05
CA PRO A 87 2.89 16.99 13.07
C PRO A 87 4.09 16.23 13.62
N LEU A 88 4.74 15.45 12.75
CA LEU A 88 6.05 14.87 13.01
C LEU A 88 7.11 15.84 12.46
N ASP A 89 8.05 16.26 13.31
CA ASP A 89 9.17 17.10 12.89
C ASP A 89 10.32 16.22 12.41
N HIS A 90 10.83 16.46 11.20
CA HIS A 90 12.00 15.77 10.68
C HIS A 90 13.23 15.91 11.57
N ALA A 91 13.41 17.05 12.24
CA ALA A 91 14.57 17.31 13.10
C ALA A 91 14.64 16.39 14.33
N ASN A 92 13.50 15.85 14.76
CA ASN A 92 13.42 14.95 15.92
C ASN A 92 13.52 13.47 15.54
N ILE A 93 13.61 13.12 14.25
CA ILE A 93 13.61 11.72 13.81
C ILE A 93 15.04 11.18 13.78
N ASP A 94 15.25 10.08 14.50
CA ASP A 94 16.53 9.39 14.61
C ASP A 94 16.61 8.18 13.69
N THR A 95 17.05 8.40 12.45
CA THR A 95 17.12 7.32 11.46
C THR A 95 18.14 6.24 11.81
N SER A 96 19.12 6.49 12.69
CA SER A 96 20.08 5.45 13.13
C SER A 96 19.43 4.36 13.99
N GLN A 97 18.20 4.55 14.48
CA GLN A 97 17.43 3.47 15.13
C GLN A 97 16.93 2.41 14.13
N TRP A 98 17.16 2.60 12.83
CA TRP A 98 16.84 1.64 11.78
C TRP A 98 18.14 1.12 11.12
N PRO A 99 18.89 0.23 11.80
CA PRO A 99 20.28 -0.08 11.44
C PRO A 99 20.45 -0.80 10.09
N TYR A 100 19.39 -1.38 9.54
CA TYR A 100 19.41 -2.06 8.24
C TYR A 100 18.81 -1.21 7.14
N ARG A 101 19.21 0.07 7.09
CA ARG A 101 18.79 1.00 6.05
C ARG A 101 20.04 1.65 5.48
N LEU A 102 20.17 1.55 4.17
CA LEU A 102 21.16 2.28 3.39
C LEU A 102 20.48 3.40 2.62
N PRO A 103 21.18 4.51 2.33
CA PRO A 103 20.68 5.56 1.43
C PRO A 103 20.25 4.94 0.10
N ASN A 104 19.09 5.32 -0.41
CA ASN A 104 18.58 4.79 -1.66
C ASN A 104 17.65 5.81 -2.37
N PRO A 105 17.48 5.74 -3.70
CA PRO A 105 16.64 6.70 -4.44
C PRO A 105 15.16 6.72 -4.01
N ALA A 106 14.71 5.73 -3.24
CA ALA A 106 13.37 5.54 -2.71
C ALA A 106 13.30 5.71 -1.17
N ASP A 107 14.29 6.37 -0.56
CA ASP A 107 14.43 6.44 0.90
C ASP A 107 13.49 7.45 1.60
N ALA A 108 12.74 8.21 0.81
CA ALA A 108 11.81 9.23 1.27
C ALA A 108 10.36 8.96 0.82
N ASN A 109 9.41 9.46 1.61
CA ASN A 109 8.02 9.49 1.19
C ASN A 109 7.87 10.42 -0.02
N ALA A 110 7.05 10.02 -0.99
CA ALA A 110 6.76 10.82 -2.16
C ALA A 110 5.31 11.29 -2.17
N ALA A 111 5.03 12.35 -2.94
CA ALA A 111 3.67 12.78 -3.21
C ALA A 111 3.35 12.51 -4.68
N ALA A 112 2.23 11.85 -4.97
CA ALA A 112 1.84 11.52 -6.32
C ALA A 112 0.35 11.76 -6.55
N ASP A 113 -0.02 12.08 -7.79
CA ASP A 113 -1.41 12.25 -8.19
C ASP A 113 -2.03 10.90 -8.53
N MET A 114 -3.21 10.60 -7.96
CA MET A 114 -3.89 9.31 -8.14
C MET A 114 -4.23 9.05 -9.61
N ALA A 115 -4.69 10.06 -10.35
CA ALA A 115 -4.97 9.93 -11.78
C ALA A 115 -3.69 9.57 -12.55
N HIS A 116 -2.57 10.23 -12.24
CA HIS A 116 -1.28 9.96 -12.85
C HIS A 116 -0.76 8.54 -12.54
N ILE A 117 -0.87 8.08 -11.29
CA ILE A 117 -0.53 6.71 -10.90
C ILE A 117 -1.32 5.69 -11.72
N GLU A 118 -2.66 5.83 -11.79
CA GLU A 118 -3.51 4.91 -12.55
C GLU A 118 -3.19 4.93 -14.04
N THR A 119 -2.99 6.11 -14.64
CA THR A 119 -2.64 6.23 -16.05
C THR A 119 -1.31 5.55 -16.37
N THR A 120 -0.29 5.78 -15.53
CA THR A 120 1.05 5.20 -15.70
C THR A 120 1.02 3.68 -15.57
N LEU A 121 0.36 3.16 -14.53
CA LEU A 121 0.23 1.71 -14.33
C LEU A 121 -0.61 1.05 -15.42
N ALA A 122 -1.68 1.70 -15.89
CA ALA A 122 -2.50 1.18 -16.99
C ALA A 122 -1.72 1.13 -18.30
N ALA A 123 -0.95 2.18 -18.62
CA ALA A 123 -0.10 2.20 -19.81
C ALA A 123 0.95 1.08 -19.75
N ARG A 124 1.60 0.91 -18.59
CA ARG A 124 2.57 -0.17 -18.35
C ARG A 124 1.92 -1.54 -18.52
N ALA A 125 0.76 -1.77 -17.91
CA ALA A 125 0.01 -3.02 -18.00
C ALA A 125 -0.32 -3.37 -19.47
N VAL A 126 -0.82 -2.41 -20.25
CA VAL A 126 -1.12 -2.61 -21.68
C VAL A 126 0.14 -2.96 -22.48
N VAL A 127 1.24 -2.24 -22.28
CA VAL A 127 2.53 -2.54 -22.94
C VAL A 127 3.02 -3.95 -22.59
N MET A 128 2.77 -4.42 -21.37
CA MET A 128 3.11 -5.77 -20.93
C MET A 128 2.14 -6.84 -21.47
N GLY A 129 1.07 -6.47 -22.17
CA GLY A 129 0.09 -7.38 -22.77
C GLY A 129 -1.07 -7.74 -21.84
N VAL A 130 -1.38 -6.92 -20.84
CA VAL A 130 -2.62 -7.05 -20.05
C VAL A 130 -3.81 -6.64 -20.91
N GLU A 131 -4.83 -7.48 -20.96
CA GLU A 131 -6.13 -7.10 -21.51
C GLU A 131 -6.92 -6.34 -20.43
N ILE A 132 -7.34 -5.10 -20.70
CA ILE A 132 -8.17 -4.30 -19.78
C ILE A 132 -9.52 -4.04 -20.43
N ARG A 133 -10.59 -4.63 -19.89
CA ARG A 133 -11.97 -4.39 -20.31
C ARG A 133 -12.67 -3.45 -19.35
N ARG A 134 -13.06 -2.28 -19.86
CA ARG A 134 -13.83 -1.26 -19.14
C ARG A 134 -15.32 -1.43 -19.40
N GLY A 135 -16.17 -0.91 -18.51
CA GLY A 135 -17.63 -1.15 -18.56
C GLY A 135 -18.03 -2.60 -18.23
N ALA A 136 -17.11 -3.39 -17.69
CA ALA A 136 -17.29 -4.82 -17.42
C ALA A 136 -17.11 -5.08 -15.91
N GLU A 137 -18.17 -4.83 -15.14
CA GLU A 137 -18.18 -5.16 -13.71
C GLU A 137 -18.30 -6.68 -13.50
N VAL A 138 -17.55 -7.22 -12.53
CA VAL A 138 -17.80 -8.58 -12.05
C VAL A 138 -19.05 -8.57 -11.16
N GLU A 139 -20.10 -9.24 -11.61
CA GLU A 139 -21.41 -9.30 -10.96
C GLU A 139 -21.52 -10.49 -9.99
N GLY A 140 -20.73 -11.53 -10.21
CA GLY A 140 -20.69 -12.72 -9.38
C GLY A 140 -19.80 -13.81 -9.98
N PHE A 141 -19.56 -14.87 -9.21
CA PHE A 141 -18.74 -15.98 -9.65
C PHE A 141 -19.14 -17.29 -8.96
N GLU A 142 -18.70 -18.39 -9.55
CA GLU A 142 -18.75 -19.74 -9.00
C GLU A 142 -17.39 -20.39 -9.15
N GLN A 143 -16.93 -21.12 -8.13
CA GLN A 143 -15.66 -21.84 -8.16
C GLN A 143 -15.94 -23.35 -8.22
N SER A 144 -15.37 -24.05 -9.21
CA SER A 144 -15.52 -25.49 -9.36
C SER A 144 -14.18 -26.12 -9.74
N GLY A 145 -13.72 -27.09 -8.93
CA GLY A 145 -12.43 -27.76 -9.14
C GLY A 145 -11.29 -26.76 -9.35
N ASP A 146 -10.76 -26.76 -10.57
CA ASP A 146 -9.59 -25.97 -10.94
C ASP A 146 -9.88 -24.59 -11.56
N GLU A 147 -11.15 -24.17 -11.57
CA GLU A 147 -11.62 -22.99 -12.30
C GLU A 147 -12.56 -22.10 -11.48
N VAL A 148 -12.64 -20.84 -11.93
CA VAL A 148 -13.58 -19.81 -11.51
C VAL A 148 -14.36 -19.35 -12.74
N ALA A 149 -15.67 -19.53 -12.73
CA ALA A 149 -16.58 -18.99 -13.75
C ALA A 149 -17.19 -17.70 -13.20
N LEU A 150 -17.00 -16.58 -13.89
CA LEU A 150 -17.39 -15.25 -13.45
C LEU A 150 -18.31 -14.59 -14.47
N ARG A 151 -19.34 -13.90 -13.97
CA ARG A 151 -20.30 -13.13 -14.78
C ARG A 151 -19.86 -11.68 -14.83
N ALA A 152 -19.68 -11.15 -16.03
CA ALA A 152 -19.35 -9.75 -16.24
C ALA A 152 -19.86 -9.27 -17.60
N GLY A 153 -20.54 -8.12 -17.63
CA GLY A 153 -21.02 -7.51 -18.88
C GLY A 153 -21.98 -8.42 -19.66
N GLY A 154 -22.82 -9.18 -18.95
CA GLY A 154 -23.74 -10.16 -19.55
C GLY A 154 -23.06 -11.42 -20.13
N GLN A 155 -21.77 -11.62 -19.93
CA GLN A 155 -21.01 -12.78 -20.42
C GLN A 155 -20.45 -13.62 -19.27
N THR A 156 -20.23 -14.91 -19.55
CA THR A 156 -19.48 -15.79 -18.65
C THR A 156 -18.02 -15.87 -19.11
N ILE A 157 -17.11 -15.47 -18.24
CA ILE A 157 -15.66 -15.57 -18.44
C ILE A 157 -15.12 -16.66 -17.50
N ARG A 158 -14.21 -17.49 -17.98
CA ARG A 158 -13.57 -18.56 -17.19
C ARG A 158 -12.12 -18.21 -16.89
N ALA A 159 -11.69 -18.45 -15.65
CA ALA A 159 -10.33 -18.22 -15.22
C ALA A 159 -9.85 -19.32 -14.25
N ARG A 160 -8.54 -19.51 -14.10
CA ARG A 160 -7.97 -20.40 -13.07
C ARG A 160 -7.93 -19.73 -11.69
N TRP A 161 -7.83 -18.40 -11.68
CA TRP A 161 -7.78 -17.56 -10.48
C TRP A 161 -8.54 -16.26 -10.68
N LEU A 162 -9.14 -15.76 -9.60
CA LEU A 162 -9.76 -14.45 -9.51
C LEU A 162 -9.11 -13.65 -8.37
N VAL A 163 -8.71 -12.41 -8.64
CA VAL A 163 -8.27 -11.48 -7.60
C VAL A 163 -9.17 -10.26 -7.56
N ALA A 164 -9.76 -9.99 -6.39
CA ALA A 164 -10.58 -8.82 -6.14
C ALA A 164 -9.71 -7.61 -5.80
N CYS A 165 -9.75 -6.61 -6.66
CA CYS A 165 -9.16 -5.27 -6.49
C CYS A 165 -10.24 -4.19 -6.73
N ASP A 166 -11.52 -4.53 -6.49
CA ASP A 166 -12.73 -3.80 -6.86
C ASP A 166 -13.23 -2.85 -5.74
N GLY A 167 -12.33 -2.48 -4.83
CA GLY A 167 -12.53 -1.41 -3.86
C GLY A 167 -13.33 -1.77 -2.61
N GLY A 168 -13.57 -0.77 -1.75
CA GLY A 168 -14.17 -0.96 -0.42
C GLY A 168 -15.57 -1.60 -0.42
N ARG A 169 -16.28 -1.49 -1.54
CA ARG A 169 -17.62 -2.07 -1.74
C ARG A 169 -17.62 -3.40 -2.50
N SER A 170 -16.45 -4.01 -2.65
CA SER A 170 -16.14 -5.22 -3.42
C SER A 170 -17.34 -6.16 -3.60
N THR A 171 -17.71 -6.37 -4.86
CA THR A 171 -18.73 -7.32 -5.27
C THR A 171 -18.19 -8.74 -5.10
N VAL A 172 -16.91 -8.96 -5.43
CA VAL A 172 -16.26 -10.27 -5.29
C VAL A 172 -16.18 -10.71 -3.82
N ARG A 173 -15.80 -9.82 -2.89
CA ARG A 173 -15.79 -10.13 -1.45
C ARG A 173 -17.17 -10.61 -0.96
N LYS A 174 -18.23 -9.90 -1.36
CA LYS A 174 -19.61 -10.22 -0.97
C LYS A 174 -20.11 -11.52 -1.61
N ALA A 175 -19.90 -11.68 -2.92
CA ALA A 175 -20.31 -12.89 -3.65
C ALA A 175 -19.57 -14.14 -3.14
N GLY A 176 -18.29 -13.98 -2.78
CA GLY A 176 -17.48 -15.02 -2.14
C GLY A 176 -17.75 -15.23 -0.65
N ARG A 177 -18.68 -14.47 -0.06
CA ARG A 177 -19.06 -14.56 1.36
C ARG A 177 -17.88 -14.47 2.32
N PHE A 178 -16.85 -13.71 1.96
CA PHE A 178 -15.75 -13.41 2.86
C PHE A 178 -16.28 -12.62 4.06
N THR A 179 -16.06 -13.14 5.26
CA THR A 179 -16.36 -12.44 6.50
C THR A 179 -15.60 -11.12 6.54
N PHE A 180 -16.30 -10.02 6.78
CA PHE A 180 -15.74 -8.66 6.82
C PHE A 180 -16.08 -8.03 8.17
N THR A 181 -15.09 -7.94 9.06
CA THR A 181 -15.28 -7.56 10.47
C THR A 181 -14.55 -6.27 10.78
N GLY A 182 -15.12 -5.46 11.67
CA GLY A 182 -14.63 -4.12 11.89
C GLY A 182 -15.55 -3.25 12.74
N THR A 183 -15.29 -1.94 12.69
CA THR A 183 -16.06 -0.91 13.40
C THR A 183 -16.81 -0.03 12.41
N GLU A 184 -18.09 0.19 12.72
CA GLU A 184 -18.93 1.21 12.07
C GLU A 184 -18.39 2.62 12.37
N PRO A 185 -18.76 3.66 11.58
CA PRO A 185 -18.10 4.96 11.66
C PRO A 185 -18.50 5.77 12.89
N GLU A 186 -17.56 6.55 13.41
CA GLU A 186 -17.81 7.58 14.42
C GLU A 186 -18.09 8.96 13.79
N PHE A 187 -17.73 9.18 12.52
CA PHE A 187 -17.91 10.47 11.87
C PHE A 187 -18.24 10.42 10.37
N THR A 188 -18.78 11.52 9.86
CA THR A 188 -18.80 11.88 8.44
C THR A 188 -17.67 12.86 8.15
N GLY A 189 -16.78 12.47 7.25
CA GLY A 189 -15.75 13.33 6.68
C GLY A 189 -16.21 13.91 5.36
N TYR A 190 -15.80 15.14 5.06
CA TYR A 190 -16.10 15.82 3.80
C TYR A 190 -14.81 16.32 3.19
N SER A 191 -14.71 16.24 1.87
CA SER A 191 -13.68 16.92 1.07
C SER A 191 -14.40 17.81 0.08
N VAL A 192 -14.19 19.13 0.20
CA VAL A 192 -14.92 20.14 -0.57
C VAL A 192 -13.99 21.16 -1.22
N GLN A 193 -14.34 21.55 -2.43
CA GLN A 193 -13.75 22.64 -3.17
C GLN A 193 -14.85 23.68 -3.37
N VAL A 194 -14.70 24.83 -2.73
CA VAL A 194 -15.71 25.89 -2.62
C VAL A 194 -15.06 27.24 -2.89
N GLU A 195 -15.87 28.23 -3.24
CA GLU A 195 -15.46 29.64 -3.15
C GLU A 195 -16.08 30.27 -1.91
N LEU A 196 -15.29 31.06 -1.19
CA LEU A 196 -15.70 31.78 0.00
C LEU A 196 -15.87 33.25 -0.35
N ALA A 197 -16.95 33.88 0.12
CA ALA A 197 -17.15 35.32 -0.02
C ALA A 197 -16.06 36.13 0.70
N ASP A 198 -15.58 35.59 1.82
CA ASP A 198 -14.49 36.14 2.63
C ASP A 198 -13.51 35.00 2.97
N PRO A 199 -12.47 34.79 2.16
CA PRO A 199 -11.51 33.71 2.34
C PRO A 199 -10.71 33.79 3.64
N ASP A 200 -10.53 34.99 4.20
CA ASP A 200 -9.69 35.22 5.38
C ASP A 200 -10.36 34.78 6.69
N LYS A 201 -11.68 34.53 6.66
CA LYS A 201 -12.43 33.95 7.79
C LYS A 201 -11.92 32.57 8.20
N LEU A 202 -11.34 31.80 7.29
CA LEU A 202 -10.77 30.49 7.60
C LEU A 202 -9.27 30.49 7.41
N ARG A 203 -8.55 30.01 8.42
CA ARG A 203 -7.10 29.89 8.39
C ARG A 203 -6.67 28.68 7.59
N ILE A 204 -5.49 28.77 6.96
CA ILE A 204 -4.81 27.63 6.35
C ILE A 204 -4.26 26.74 7.47
N GLY A 205 -4.28 25.43 7.25
CA GLY A 205 -3.82 24.44 8.21
C GLY A 205 -4.96 23.68 8.86
N ARG A 206 -4.62 22.93 9.91
CA ARG A 206 -5.54 22.05 10.63
C ARG A 206 -6.01 22.72 11.91
N HIS A 207 -7.31 22.68 12.16
CA HIS A 207 -7.95 23.30 13.30
C HIS A 207 -8.93 22.32 13.94
N TYR A 208 -8.69 22.00 15.22
CA TYR A 208 -9.64 21.27 16.05
C TYR A 208 -10.60 22.26 16.69
N THR A 209 -11.87 21.89 16.73
CA THR A 209 -12.95 22.71 17.29
C THR A 209 -13.81 21.87 18.23
N PRO A 210 -14.69 22.48 19.04
CA PRO A 210 -15.61 21.73 19.91
C PRO A 210 -16.59 20.82 19.17
N THR A 211 -16.74 20.98 17.86
CA THR A 211 -17.71 20.26 17.02
C THR A 211 -17.04 19.31 16.01
N GLY A 212 -15.71 19.33 15.90
CA GLY A 212 -14.98 18.47 14.99
C GLY A 212 -13.59 18.99 14.62
N MET A 213 -13.25 18.88 13.34
CA MET A 213 -11.97 19.34 12.80
C MET A 213 -12.14 19.80 11.36
N TYR A 214 -11.45 20.87 10.97
CA TYR A 214 -11.24 21.21 9.56
C TYR A 214 -9.76 21.38 9.23
N PHE A 215 -9.42 21.05 7.99
CA PHE A 215 -8.11 21.27 7.39
C PHE A 215 -8.29 22.01 6.06
N GLN A 216 -7.68 23.18 5.94
CA GLN A 216 -7.67 23.95 4.71
C GLN A 216 -6.25 23.97 4.14
N SER A 217 -6.04 23.37 2.97
CA SER A 217 -4.72 23.31 2.33
C SER A 217 -4.38 24.59 1.56
N ARG A 218 -5.42 25.21 0.99
CA ARG A 218 -5.42 26.51 0.31
C ARG A 218 -6.84 27.07 0.38
N PRO A 219 -7.03 28.39 0.21
CA PRO A 219 -8.36 29.00 0.21
C PRO A 219 -9.38 28.17 -0.59
N GLY A 220 -10.46 27.77 0.07
CA GLY A 220 -11.57 27.03 -0.55
C GLY A 220 -11.35 25.54 -0.80
N THR A 221 -10.17 24.97 -0.52
CA THR A 221 -9.95 23.51 -0.53
C THR A 221 -9.92 22.99 0.90
N ILE A 222 -11.03 22.39 1.34
CA ILE A 222 -11.28 22.10 2.75
C ILE A 222 -11.62 20.61 2.93
N ALA A 223 -10.94 19.96 3.86
CA ALA A 223 -11.39 18.71 4.46
C ALA A 223 -11.99 19.00 5.83
N MET A 224 -13.11 18.38 6.18
CA MET A 224 -13.75 18.56 7.50
C MET A 224 -14.26 17.22 8.03
N VAL A 225 -14.32 17.11 9.36
CA VAL A 225 -14.81 15.94 10.09
C VAL A 225 -15.86 16.40 11.09
N GLU A 226 -17.05 15.81 11.01
CA GLU A 226 -18.15 15.99 11.94
C GLU A 226 -18.47 14.64 12.60
N PHE A 227 -18.34 14.55 13.92
CA PHE A 227 -18.56 13.31 14.69
C PHE A 227 -20.06 13.01 14.88
N ASP A 228 -20.73 12.69 13.77
CA ASP A 228 -22.16 12.41 13.67
C ASP A 228 -22.50 10.90 13.57
N GLY A 229 -21.53 10.02 13.81
CA GLY A 229 -21.71 8.56 13.64
C GLY A 229 -21.87 8.13 12.17
N GLY A 230 -21.44 8.96 11.21
CA GLY A 230 -21.59 8.69 9.78
C GLY A 230 -22.99 8.97 9.23
N ALA A 231 -23.85 9.67 9.97
CA ALA A 231 -25.26 9.88 9.66
C ALA A 231 -25.49 10.57 8.29
N LEU A 232 -24.57 11.44 7.86
CA LEU A 232 -24.68 12.17 6.59
C LEU A 232 -23.87 11.53 5.44
N HIS A 233 -23.23 10.39 5.64
CA HIS A 233 -22.44 9.75 4.59
C HIS A 233 -23.34 9.13 3.51
N ARG A 234 -23.39 9.78 2.33
CA ARG A 234 -24.09 9.31 1.11
C ARG A 234 -25.59 9.09 1.30
N THR A 235 -26.21 9.80 2.25
CA THR A 235 -27.66 9.76 2.48
C THR A 235 -28.42 10.79 1.64
N GLN A 236 -27.76 11.87 1.23
CA GLN A 236 -28.32 12.93 0.39
C GLN A 236 -27.26 13.58 -0.52
N PRO A 237 -27.64 14.26 -1.61
CA PRO A 237 -26.74 15.09 -2.40
C PRO A 237 -26.09 16.20 -1.56
N LEU A 238 -24.83 16.53 -1.86
CA LEU A 238 -24.11 17.62 -1.23
C LEU A 238 -24.44 18.94 -1.95
N THR A 239 -25.30 19.77 -1.37
CA THR A 239 -25.62 21.11 -1.87
C THR A 239 -24.73 22.18 -1.24
N LEU A 240 -24.70 23.38 -1.83
CA LEU A 240 -23.97 24.53 -1.30
C LEU A 240 -24.42 24.87 0.13
N GLU A 241 -25.73 24.86 0.37
CA GLU A 241 -26.35 25.18 1.65
C GLU A 241 -25.97 24.16 2.73
N LEU A 242 -26.00 22.87 2.38
CA LEU A 242 -25.59 21.80 3.29
C LEU A 242 -24.12 21.93 3.66
N VAL A 243 -23.24 22.09 2.67
CA VAL A 243 -21.79 22.21 2.89
C VAL A 243 -21.48 23.46 3.71
N GLN A 244 -22.15 24.59 3.44
CA GLN A 244 -22.02 25.80 4.25
C GLN A 244 -22.47 25.57 5.69
N ALA A 245 -23.61 24.91 5.90
CA ALA A 245 -24.13 24.63 7.23
C ALA A 245 -23.16 23.73 8.03
N VAL A 246 -22.64 22.67 7.42
CA VAL A 246 -21.62 21.79 8.03
C VAL A 246 -20.36 22.59 8.34
N LEU A 247 -19.85 23.37 7.37
CA LEU A 247 -18.62 24.15 7.55
C LEU A 247 -18.76 25.18 8.67
N ARG A 248 -19.88 25.89 8.78
CA ARG A 248 -20.15 26.82 9.88
C ARG A 248 -20.15 26.11 11.24
N ARG A 249 -20.82 24.95 11.34
CA ARG A 249 -20.83 24.15 12.58
C ARG A 249 -19.43 23.68 12.95
N VAL A 250 -18.71 23.07 12.02
CA VAL A 250 -17.38 22.48 12.26
C VAL A 250 -16.32 23.55 12.51
N SER A 251 -16.31 24.65 11.74
CA SER A 251 -15.33 25.72 11.91
C SER A 251 -15.65 26.70 13.04
N CYS A 252 -16.87 26.64 13.58
CA CYS A 252 -17.40 27.62 14.54
C CYS A 252 -17.29 29.08 14.05
N THR A 253 -17.38 29.28 12.73
CA THR A 253 -17.19 30.58 12.06
C THR A 253 -18.34 30.84 11.10
N ASP A 254 -18.85 32.07 11.07
CA ASP A 254 -19.90 32.47 10.12
C ASP A 254 -19.32 32.75 8.71
N VAL A 255 -19.01 31.67 8.01
CA VAL A 255 -18.51 31.69 6.63
C VAL A 255 -19.66 31.70 5.63
N THR A 256 -19.46 32.34 4.48
CA THR A 256 -20.42 32.32 3.37
C THR A 256 -19.75 31.71 2.15
N LEU A 257 -20.39 30.69 1.57
CA LEU A 257 -19.95 30.03 0.35
C LEU A 257 -20.70 30.61 -0.85
N THR A 258 -19.97 30.98 -1.90
CA THR A 258 -20.56 31.52 -3.14
C THR A 258 -20.71 30.46 -4.22
N SER A 259 -19.92 29.39 -4.16
CA SER A 259 -20.02 28.26 -5.10
C SER A 259 -19.50 26.96 -4.49
N LEU A 260 -20.00 25.83 -5.00
CA LEU A 260 -19.59 24.47 -4.67
C LEU A 260 -19.11 23.77 -5.94
N ASN A 261 -17.79 23.67 -6.10
CA ASN A 261 -17.16 23.14 -7.31
C ASN A 261 -17.04 21.62 -7.28
N LEU A 262 -16.68 21.06 -6.12
CA LEU A 262 -16.53 19.62 -5.95
C LEU A 262 -16.75 19.24 -4.50
N ALA A 263 -17.47 18.15 -4.25
CA ALA A 263 -17.72 17.67 -2.90
C ALA A 263 -17.82 16.15 -2.86
N THR A 264 -17.30 15.55 -1.81
CA THR A 264 -17.52 14.14 -1.51
C THR A 264 -17.50 13.90 0.00
N THR A 265 -18.12 12.81 0.42
CA THR A 265 -18.05 12.33 1.81
C THR A 265 -17.28 11.02 1.91
N TRP A 266 -16.71 10.81 3.09
CA TRP A 266 -15.99 9.61 3.49
C TRP A 266 -16.25 9.37 4.99
N THR A 267 -15.85 8.21 5.50
CA THR A 267 -16.02 7.87 6.92
C THR A 267 -14.77 7.19 7.44
N ASP A 268 -14.76 6.93 8.75
CA ASP A 268 -13.71 6.20 9.46
C ASP A 268 -14.01 4.70 9.62
N ARG A 269 -15.00 4.16 8.90
CA ARG A 269 -15.29 2.72 8.86
C ARG A 269 -14.00 1.92 8.70
N ALA A 270 -13.72 1.03 9.65
CA ALA A 270 -12.50 0.25 9.68
C ALA A 270 -12.83 -1.25 9.69
N PHE A 271 -12.79 -1.89 8.52
CA PHE A 271 -13.15 -3.29 8.34
C PHE A 271 -12.10 -4.06 7.55
N GLN A 272 -11.95 -5.34 7.85
CA GLN A 272 -11.00 -6.22 7.19
C GLN A 272 -11.62 -7.59 6.93
N ALA A 273 -11.24 -8.19 5.81
CA ALA A 273 -11.63 -9.55 5.47
C ALA A 273 -10.87 -10.53 6.37
N ALA A 274 -11.58 -11.46 7.02
CA ALA A 274 -10.98 -12.39 7.97
C ALA A 274 -9.93 -13.32 7.33
N ASN A 275 -10.04 -13.56 6.02
CA ASN A 275 -9.06 -14.26 5.22
C ASN A 275 -8.92 -13.53 3.88
N TYR A 276 -7.71 -13.49 3.33
CA TYR A 276 -7.46 -12.85 2.03
C TYR A 276 -7.54 -13.83 0.85
N ARG A 277 -7.76 -15.11 1.14
CA ARG A 277 -7.89 -16.19 0.16
C ARG A 277 -9.03 -17.12 0.57
N ASP A 278 -9.86 -17.48 -0.41
CA ASP A 278 -10.73 -18.65 -0.37
C ASP A 278 -10.49 -19.45 -1.66
N ARG A 279 -9.78 -20.57 -1.53
CA ARG A 279 -9.39 -21.45 -2.64
C ARG A 279 -8.73 -20.69 -3.79
N ARG A 280 -9.47 -20.35 -4.86
CA ARG A 280 -9.00 -19.72 -6.10
C ARG A 280 -9.34 -18.23 -6.21
N VAL A 281 -9.95 -17.69 -5.17
CA VAL A 281 -10.33 -16.28 -5.08
C VAL A 281 -9.49 -15.61 -4.01
N LEU A 282 -8.85 -14.50 -4.36
CA LEU A 282 -8.08 -13.68 -3.43
C LEU A 282 -8.60 -12.24 -3.38
N LEU A 283 -8.34 -11.54 -2.28
CA LEU A 283 -8.68 -10.13 -2.10
C LEU A 283 -7.40 -9.30 -1.91
N ALA A 284 -7.31 -8.12 -2.52
CA ALA A 284 -6.20 -7.19 -2.34
C ALA A 284 -6.66 -5.72 -2.32
N GLY A 285 -5.96 -4.87 -1.55
CA GLY A 285 -6.32 -3.47 -1.40
C GLY A 285 -7.67 -3.26 -0.70
N ASP A 286 -8.41 -2.23 -1.09
CA ASP A 286 -9.68 -1.88 -0.45
C ASP A 286 -10.75 -3.00 -0.48
N ALA A 287 -10.61 -3.97 -1.39
CA ALA A 287 -11.45 -5.17 -1.39
C ALA A 287 -11.22 -6.05 -0.14
N ALA A 288 -10.01 -6.05 0.41
CA ALA A 288 -9.62 -6.81 1.59
C ALA A 288 -9.70 -6.00 2.89
N HIS A 289 -9.53 -4.67 2.85
CA HIS A 289 -9.49 -3.83 4.05
C HIS A 289 -9.91 -2.39 3.74
N ILE A 290 -10.70 -1.78 4.62
CA ILE A 290 -11.04 -0.36 4.55
C ILE A 290 -10.74 0.29 5.89
N HIS A 291 -10.35 1.55 5.87
CA HIS A 291 -10.13 2.35 7.06
C HIS A 291 -10.21 3.84 6.70
N SER A 292 -10.10 4.71 7.70
CA SER A 292 -10.10 6.16 7.48
C SER A 292 -8.95 6.58 6.56
N PRO A 293 -9.13 7.55 5.65
CA PRO A 293 -8.05 8.09 4.82
C PRO A 293 -7.01 8.90 5.62
N LEU A 294 -7.21 9.08 6.92
CA LEU A 294 -6.29 9.79 7.82
C LEU A 294 -4.88 9.17 7.78
N GLY A 295 -3.90 9.98 7.40
CA GLY A 295 -2.50 9.56 7.27
C GLY A 295 -2.15 8.85 5.95
N GLY A 296 -3.09 8.73 5.00
CA GLY A 296 -2.78 8.33 3.62
C GLY A 296 -2.33 6.87 3.43
N GLN A 297 -2.72 5.94 4.31
CA GLN A 297 -2.16 4.58 4.33
C GLN A 297 -2.84 3.58 3.38
N GLY A 298 -4.10 3.81 2.97
CA GLY A 298 -4.89 2.79 2.26
C GLY A 298 -4.28 2.37 0.93
N LEU A 299 -3.87 3.33 0.10
CA LEU A 299 -3.19 3.04 -1.17
C LEU A 299 -1.89 2.27 -0.94
N ASN A 300 -1.07 2.69 0.03
CA ASN A 300 0.22 2.05 0.32
C ASN A 300 0.05 0.60 0.79
N LEU A 301 -0.95 0.35 1.64
CA LEU A 301 -1.27 -0.99 2.10
C LEU A 301 -1.68 -1.89 0.92
N GLY A 302 -2.52 -1.40 0.00
CA GLY A 302 -2.92 -2.12 -1.19
C GLY A 302 -1.79 -2.35 -2.21
N LEU A 303 -0.89 -1.38 -2.42
CA LEU A 303 0.30 -1.58 -3.26
C LEU A 303 1.23 -2.65 -2.67
N GLY A 304 1.36 -2.68 -1.34
CA GLY A 304 2.08 -3.74 -0.63
C GLY A 304 1.43 -5.12 -0.81
N ASP A 305 0.10 -5.20 -0.88
CA ASP A 305 -0.60 -6.45 -1.16
C ASP A 305 -0.30 -6.96 -2.58
N ALA A 306 -0.38 -6.08 -3.59
CA ALA A 306 -0.09 -6.43 -4.97
C ALA A 306 1.37 -6.93 -5.14
N MET A 307 2.34 -6.22 -4.54
CA MET A 307 3.75 -6.60 -4.55
C MET A 307 3.98 -7.96 -3.89
N ASN A 308 3.30 -8.23 -2.77
CA ASN A 308 3.42 -9.49 -2.04
C ASN A 308 2.77 -10.66 -2.80
N LEU A 309 1.59 -10.43 -3.39
CA LEU A 309 0.78 -11.48 -4.01
C LEU A 309 1.30 -11.87 -5.40
N GLY A 310 1.72 -10.91 -6.23
CA GLY A 310 1.96 -11.14 -7.65
C GLY A 310 2.94 -12.28 -7.93
N TRP A 311 4.09 -12.29 -7.27
CA TRP A 311 5.11 -13.33 -7.47
C TRP A 311 4.68 -14.69 -6.89
N LYS A 312 3.97 -14.70 -5.75
CA LYS A 312 3.47 -15.93 -5.11
C LYS A 312 2.44 -16.61 -5.98
N LEU A 313 1.46 -15.85 -6.47
CA LEU A 313 0.43 -16.35 -7.37
C LEU A 313 1.04 -16.84 -8.69
N ALA A 314 2.02 -16.12 -9.24
CA ALA A 314 2.72 -16.57 -10.43
C ALA A 314 3.50 -17.88 -10.22
N ALA A 315 4.17 -18.05 -9.07
CA ALA A 315 4.83 -19.31 -8.72
C ALA A 315 3.82 -20.46 -8.56
N THR A 316 2.65 -20.20 -7.98
CA THR A 316 1.57 -21.18 -7.85
C THR A 316 1.03 -21.61 -9.21
N ILE A 317 0.80 -20.67 -10.12
CA ILE A 317 0.30 -20.95 -11.47
C ILE A 317 1.31 -21.78 -12.28
N ARG A 318 2.61 -21.52 -12.10
CA ARG A 318 3.70 -22.28 -12.74
C ARG A 318 3.95 -23.65 -12.10
N GLY A 319 3.36 -23.96 -10.95
CA GLY A 319 3.57 -25.21 -10.23
C GLY A 319 4.95 -25.30 -9.54
N THR A 320 5.66 -24.18 -9.38
CA THR A 320 6.96 -24.12 -8.70
C THR A 320 6.86 -23.61 -7.26
N ALA A 321 5.68 -23.18 -6.83
CA ALA A 321 5.45 -22.73 -5.47
C ALA A 321 5.59 -23.89 -4.48
N PRO A 322 6.39 -23.74 -3.40
CA PRO A 322 6.35 -24.67 -2.27
C PRO A 322 4.97 -24.65 -1.59
N ALA A 323 4.70 -25.70 -0.82
CA ALA A 323 3.48 -25.81 -0.04
C ALA A 323 3.33 -24.60 0.91
N GLY A 324 2.14 -24.02 0.95
CA GLY A 324 1.85 -22.85 1.79
C GLY A 324 2.36 -21.51 1.27
N LEU A 325 3.11 -21.44 0.14
CA LEU A 325 3.60 -20.16 -0.37
C LEU A 325 2.46 -19.18 -0.65
N LEU A 326 1.39 -19.60 -1.32
CA LEU A 326 0.26 -18.71 -1.60
C LEU A 326 -0.52 -18.34 -0.34
N ASP A 327 -0.62 -19.27 0.62
CA ASP A 327 -1.27 -19.00 1.91
C ASP A 327 -0.50 -17.97 2.75
N SER A 328 0.82 -17.89 2.56
CA SER A 328 1.64 -16.86 3.19
C SER A 328 1.24 -15.44 2.81
N TYR A 329 0.52 -15.23 1.70
CA TYR A 329 -0.06 -13.92 1.38
C TYR A 329 -0.99 -13.45 2.52
N SER A 330 -1.90 -14.32 2.97
CA SER A 330 -2.82 -13.98 4.05
C SER A 330 -2.08 -13.86 5.38
N SER A 331 -1.16 -14.78 5.71
CA SER A 331 -0.44 -14.73 6.99
C SER A 331 0.52 -13.55 7.10
N GLU A 332 1.04 -13.03 5.99
CA GLU A 332 1.91 -11.85 5.99
C GLU A 332 1.14 -10.53 5.92
N ARG A 333 0.13 -10.44 5.05
CA ARG A 333 -0.54 -9.16 4.76
C ARG A 333 -1.71 -8.86 5.68
N HIS A 334 -2.42 -9.89 6.16
CA HIS A 334 -3.53 -9.68 7.09
C HIS A 334 -3.08 -9.01 8.40
N PRO A 335 -1.99 -9.42 9.08
CA PRO A 335 -1.53 -8.72 10.28
C PRO A 335 -1.14 -7.26 10.03
N VAL A 336 -0.57 -6.95 8.86
CA VAL A 336 -0.24 -5.56 8.50
C VAL A 336 -1.50 -4.73 8.32
N GLY A 337 -2.51 -5.27 7.63
CA GLY A 337 -3.83 -4.63 7.52
C GLY A 337 -4.45 -4.35 8.89
N ALA A 338 -4.41 -5.32 9.80
CA ALA A 338 -4.95 -5.17 11.14
C ALA A 338 -4.26 -4.04 11.92
N GLN A 339 -2.92 -3.96 11.85
CA GLN A 339 -2.14 -2.89 12.47
C GLN A 339 -2.48 -1.51 11.91
N VAL A 340 -2.69 -1.39 10.59
CA VAL A 340 -3.10 -0.12 9.96
C VAL A 340 -4.51 0.28 10.38
N LEU A 341 -5.43 -0.69 10.49
CA LEU A 341 -6.78 -0.44 10.99
C LEU A 341 -6.77 0.05 12.44
N ASP A 342 -5.99 -0.57 13.31
CA ASP A 342 -5.83 -0.12 14.71
C ASP A 342 -5.19 1.26 14.78
N TRP A 343 -4.19 1.54 13.94
CA TRP A 343 -3.59 2.87 13.84
C TRP A 343 -4.63 3.93 13.41
N SER A 344 -5.46 3.60 12.43
CA SER A 344 -6.56 4.46 12.00
C SER A 344 -7.56 4.69 13.13
N ARG A 345 -8.01 3.63 13.83
CA ARG A 345 -8.92 3.74 14.99
C ARG A 345 -8.34 4.61 16.09
N ALA A 346 -7.06 4.46 16.41
CA ALA A 346 -6.38 5.27 17.42
C ALA A 346 -6.35 6.76 17.02
N GLN A 347 -6.13 7.07 15.74
CA GLN A 347 -6.20 8.46 15.28
C GLN A 347 -7.61 9.04 15.44
N VAL A 348 -8.63 8.30 15.03
CA VAL A 348 -10.04 8.72 15.14
C VAL A 348 -10.41 8.95 16.60
N ALA A 349 -10.08 8.01 17.47
CA ALA A 349 -10.34 8.10 18.90
C ALA A 349 -9.71 9.36 19.52
N LEU A 350 -8.48 9.71 19.11
CA LEU A 350 -7.81 10.92 19.57
C LEU A 350 -8.44 12.18 18.99
N MET A 351 -8.96 12.14 17.77
CA MET A 351 -9.59 13.28 17.09
C MET A 351 -10.96 13.68 17.63
N ARG A 352 -11.62 12.86 18.45
CA ARG A 352 -12.93 13.19 19.04
C ARG A 352 -12.89 14.56 19.74
N PRO A 353 -13.94 15.38 19.65
CA PRO A 353 -13.98 16.71 20.26
C PRO A 353 -14.49 16.64 21.72
N SER A 354 -13.85 15.84 22.58
CA SER A 354 -14.19 15.78 24.02
C SER A 354 -13.04 16.29 24.89
N PRO A 355 -13.33 16.79 26.12
CA PRO A 355 -12.29 17.24 27.04
C PRO A 355 -11.23 16.15 27.32
N GLN A 356 -11.65 14.90 27.43
CA GLN A 356 -10.77 13.76 27.72
C GLN A 356 -9.80 13.48 26.58
N THR A 357 -10.26 13.55 25.33
CA THR A 357 -9.40 13.29 24.16
C THR A 357 -8.50 14.48 23.85
N ARG A 358 -8.89 15.72 24.20
CA ARG A 358 -7.98 16.87 24.17
C ARG A 358 -6.83 16.73 25.17
N ALA A 359 -7.11 16.27 26.39
CA ALA A 359 -6.07 15.98 27.38
C ALA A 359 -5.14 14.85 26.92
N LEU A 360 -5.69 13.76 26.38
CA LEU A 360 -4.90 12.67 25.82
C LEU A 360 -4.05 13.12 24.62
N GLU A 361 -4.60 13.97 23.76
CA GLU A 361 -3.89 14.50 22.60
C GLU A 361 -2.68 15.35 23.01
N ALA A 362 -2.77 16.15 24.07
CA ALA A 362 -1.62 16.87 24.62
C ALA A 362 -0.50 15.93 25.08
N ILE A 363 -0.84 14.84 25.79
CA ILE A 363 0.15 13.84 26.23
C ILE A 363 0.81 13.15 25.03
N VAL A 364 0.02 12.73 24.04
CA VAL A 364 0.56 12.09 22.82
C VAL A 364 1.44 13.06 22.04
N ARG A 365 1.09 14.35 22.01
CA ARG A 365 1.89 15.42 21.41
C ARG A 365 3.23 15.59 22.10
N ASP A 366 3.26 15.58 23.43
CA ASP A 366 4.51 15.67 24.20
C ASP A 366 5.41 14.47 23.90
N LEU A 367 4.84 13.26 23.84
CA LEU A 367 5.59 12.05 23.46
C LEU A 367 6.14 12.15 22.05
N ILE A 368 5.32 12.55 21.07
CA ILE A 368 5.75 12.77 19.68
C ILE A 368 6.83 13.86 19.59
N GLY A 369 6.83 14.84 20.49
CA GLY A 369 7.84 15.89 20.56
C GLY A 369 9.22 15.41 20.99
N THR A 370 9.34 14.19 21.53
CA THR A 370 10.65 13.57 21.86
C THR A 370 11.29 12.92 20.65
N ARG A 371 12.62 12.74 20.69
CA ARG A 371 13.37 12.03 19.63
C ARG A 371 12.88 10.60 19.42
N ASP A 372 12.73 9.84 20.49
CA ASP A 372 12.26 8.44 20.42
C ASP A 372 10.80 8.35 19.98
N GLY A 373 9.93 9.24 20.47
CA GLY A 373 8.55 9.29 20.04
C GLY A 373 8.40 9.63 18.57
N ALA A 374 9.02 10.72 18.10
CA ALA A 374 9.02 11.08 16.68
C ALA A 374 9.52 9.92 15.81
N THR A 375 10.59 9.25 16.21
CA THR A 375 11.17 8.09 15.51
C THR A 375 10.22 6.91 15.47
N TYR A 376 9.56 6.58 16.57
CA TYR A 376 8.56 5.51 16.63
C TYR A 376 7.37 5.78 15.69
N PHE A 377 6.81 6.99 15.73
CA PHE A 377 5.67 7.36 14.88
C PHE A 377 6.08 7.43 13.40
N ALA A 378 7.24 8.00 13.09
CA ALA A 378 7.78 8.02 11.74
C ALA A 378 8.01 6.60 11.18
N GLY A 379 8.55 5.70 12.00
CA GLY A 379 8.78 4.31 11.63
C GLY A 379 7.52 3.60 11.13
N ARG A 380 6.38 3.88 11.76
CA ARG A 380 5.06 3.34 11.37
C ARG A 380 4.46 4.08 10.18
N VAL A 381 4.45 5.41 10.19
CA VAL A 381 3.87 6.23 9.11
C VAL A 381 4.60 6.02 7.78
N TRP A 382 5.93 5.89 7.82
CA TRP A 382 6.75 5.68 6.64
C TRP A 382 6.79 4.21 6.20
N GLY A 383 6.26 3.30 7.01
CA GLY A 383 6.24 1.86 6.73
C GLY A 383 7.59 1.16 6.91
N VAL A 384 8.60 1.85 7.43
CA VAL A 384 9.97 1.33 7.56
C VAL A 384 10.16 0.38 8.75
N ALA A 385 9.22 0.40 9.69
CA ALA A 385 9.16 -0.57 10.79
C ALA A 385 8.58 -1.93 10.36
N LEU A 386 8.05 -2.05 9.13
CA LEU A 386 7.42 -3.28 8.64
C LEU A 386 8.40 -4.46 8.69
N ARG A 387 7.93 -5.58 9.25
CA ARG A 387 8.64 -6.86 9.28
C ARG A 387 7.63 -8.00 9.22
N TYR A 388 7.81 -8.91 8.27
CA TYR A 388 7.10 -10.19 8.26
C TYR A 388 7.78 -11.21 9.16
N ASP A 389 7.01 -12.13 9.73
CA ASP A 389 7.58 -13.36 10.27
C ASP A 389 7.87 -14.31 9.11
N VAL A 390 9.15 -14.46 8.78
CA VAL A 390 9.62 -15.35 7.70
C VAL A 390 10.25 -16.64 8.24
N GLY A 391 10.18 -16.88 9.56
CA GLY A 391 10.76 -18.04 10.22
C GLY A 391 12.29 -18.07 10.23
N ASP A 392 12.93 -16.91 10.29
CA ASP A 392 14.38 -16.75 10.41
C ASP A 392 14.71 -15.82 11.60
N GLY A 393 15.79 -16.14 12.31
CA GLY A 393 16.17 -15.47 13.55
C GLY A 393 16.88 -14.12 13.33
N HIS A 394 17.40 -13.85 12.14
CA HIS A 394 18.19 -12.65 11.89
C HIS A 394 17.28 -11.39 11.94
N PRO A 395 17.71 -10.28 12.59
CA PRO A 395 16.87 -9.08 12.74
C PRO A 395 16.45 -8.40 11.42
N LEU A 396 17.22 -8.61 10.35
CA LEU A 396 16.91 -8.15 8.99
C LEU A 396 15.87 -9.02 8.28
N ALA A 397 15.74 -10.30 8.64
CA ALA A 397 14.81 -11.20 7.97
C ALA A 397 13.36 -10.73 8.17
N GLY A 398 12.61 -10.72 7.08
CA GLY A 398 11.24 -10.21 7.01
C GLY A 398 11.13 -8.71 6.73
N ARG A 399 12.24 -7.96 6.71
CA ARG A 399 12.25 -6.53 6.40
C ARG A 399 12.54 -6.28 4.92
N SER A 400 12.32 -5.04 4.48
CA SER A 400 12.78 -4.60 3.16
C SER A 400 14.31 -4.71 3.08
N ALA A 401 14.82 -5.28 1.99
CA ALA A 401 16.25 -5.41 1.77
C ALA A 401 16.91 -4.03 1.63
N PRO A 402 18.05 -3.78 2.32
CA PRO A 402 18.85 -2.59 2.09
C PRO A 402 19.28 -2.50 0.63
N ASP A 403 19.36 -1.29 0.09
CA ASP A 403 19.76 -1.08 -1.30
C ASP A 403 21.30 -1.06 -1.41
N PHE A 404 21.92 -2.25 -1.30
CA PHE A 404 23.37 -2.38 -1.36
C PHE A 404 23.91 -1.88 -2.70
N GLU A 405 24.81 -0.89 -2.66
CA GLU A 405 25.59 -0.40 -3.80
C GLU A 405 26.77 -1.35 -4.04
N LEU A 406 26.72 -2.11 -5.15
CA LEU A 406 27.70 -3.14 -5.49
C LEU A 406 28.95 -2.52 -6.13
N ALA A 407 30.04 -3.29 -6.19
CA ALA A 407 31.31 -2.85 -6.76
C ALA A 407 31.23 -2.39 -8.23
N ASP A 408 30.22 -2.84 -8.99
CA ASP A 408 29.98 -2.43 -10.38
C ASP A 408 29.11 -1.16 -10.52
N GLY A 409 28.74 -0.54 -9.39
CA GLY A 409 27.88 0.64 -9.33
C GLY A 409 26.38 0.36 -9.48
N THR A 410 25.98 -0.90 -9.70
CA THR A 410 24.56 -1.28 -9.65
C THR A 410 24.10 -1.44 -8.20
N THR A 411 22.80 -1.28 -7.96
CA THR A 411 22.22 -1.49 -6.63
C THR A 411 21.34 -2.73 -6.58
N LEU A 412 21.13 -3.27 -5.37
CA LEU A 412 20.23 -4.42 -5.15
C LEU A 412 18.83 -4.16 -5.72
N GLY A 413 18.28 -2.97 -5.52
CA GLY A 413 16.95 -2.60 -5.99
C GLY A 413 16.84 -2.61 -7.51
N GLN A 414 17.89 -2.21 -8.23
CA GLN A 414 17.94 -2.31 -9.70
C GLN A 414 17.93 -3.77 -10.17
N ARG A 415 18.63 -4.66 -9.46
CA ARG A 415 18.68 -6.11 -9.77
C ARG A 415 17.31 -6.78 -9.60
N LEU A 416 16.45 -6.26 -8.73
CA LEU A 416 15.08 -6.76 -8.55
C LEU A 416 14.11 -6.38 -9.68
N GLY A 417 14.55 -5.60 -10.69
CA GLY A 417 13.74 -5.17 -11.84
C GLY A 417 13.02 -6.29 -12.59
N ALA A 418 13.62 -7.50 -12.63
CA ALA A 418 13.07 -8.66 -13.31
C ALA A 418 12.06 -9.47 -12.48
N GLY A 419 11.81 -9.12 -11.21
CA GLY A 419 10.88 -9.86 -10.36
C GLY A 419 11.30 -11.29 -10.02
N ARG A 420 12.62 -11.56 -9.97
CA ARG A 420 13.19 -12.82 -9.48
C ARG A 420 13.65 -12.68 -8.03
N GLY A 421 13.84 -13.79 -7.34
CA GLY A 421 14.61 -13.80 -6.10
C GLY A 421 16.07 -13.43 -6.38
N LEU A 422 16.77 -12.95 -5.36
CA LEU A 422 18.18 -12.59 -5.46
C LEU A 422 18.94 -13.17 -4.27
N LEU A 423 20.00 -13.92 -4.55
CA LEU A 423 21.02 -14.26 -3.58
C LEU A 423 22.24 -13.38 -3.83
N LEU A 424 22.51 -12.49 -2.90
CA LEU A 424 23.69 -11.63 -2.91
C LEU A 424 24.71 -12.18 -1.91
N ASP A 425 25.85 -12.61 -2.44
CA ASP A 425 26.99 -13.16 -1.71
C ASP A 425 28.12 -12.12 -1.68
N PHE A 426 28.42 -11.59 -0.49
CA PHE A 426 29.49 -10.63 -0.28
C PHE A 426 30.84 -11.32 -0.03
N ASP A 427 30.86 -12.64 0.26
CA ASP A 427 32.07 -13.40 0.56
C ASP A 427 32.50 -14.32 -0.59
N ALA A 428 33.26 -13.73 -1.52
CA ALA A 428 33.80 -14.44 -2.68
C ALA A 428 34.78 -15.60 -2.34
N ARG A 429 35.15 -15.82 -1.06
CA ARG A 429 36.10 -16.88 -0.66
C ARG A 429 35.49 -18.28 -0.72
N LYS A 430 34.16 -18.41 -0.66
CA LYS A 430 33.44 -19.68 -0.81
C LYS A 430 32.17 -19.45 -1.65
N PRO A 431 32.30 -19.24 -2.96
CA PRO A 431 31.18 -18.79 -3.79
C PRO A 431 30.05 -19.82 -3.82
N TRP A 432 28.83 -19.36 -3.59
CA TRP A 432 27.62 -20.21 -3.61
C TRP A 432 27.09 -20.49 -5.02
N GLN A 433 27.86 -20.17 -6.06
CA GLN A 433 27.42 -20.26 -7.45
C GLN A 433 26.95 -21.66 -7.86
N ALA A 434 27.70 -22.70 -7.46
CA ALA A 434 27.31 -24.08 -7.75
C ALA A 434 25.99 -24.45 -7.06
N TRP A 435 25.79 -23.99 -5.82
CA TRP A 435 24.56 -24.18 -5.07
C TRP A 435 23.39 -23.43 -5.71
N ALA A 436 23.57 -22.14 -6.03
CA ALA A 436 22.54 -21.26 -6.55
C ALA A 436 22.10 -21.65 -7.97
N SER A 437 22.98 -22.29 -8.75
CA SER A 437 22.66 -22.76 -10.09
C SER A 437 21.45 -23.71 -10.13
N ARG A 438 21.18 -24.42 -9.02
CA ARG A 438 20.04 -25.33 -8.82
C ARG A 438 18.68 -24.61 -8.78
N TRP A 439 18.68 -23.30 -8.56
CA TRP A 439 17.50 -22.41 -8.58
C TRP A 439 17.58 -21.30 -9.62
N SER A 440 18.46 -21.42 -10.63
CA SER A 440 18.78 -20.36 -11.61
C SER A 440 17.60 -19.74 -12.37
N ASP A 441 16.44 -20.40 -12.43
CA ASP A 441 15.21 -19.85 -12.99
C ASP A 441 14.39 -18.96 -12.05
N ARG A 442 14.64 -19.08 -10.75
CA ARG A 442 13.87 -18.46 -9.67
C ARG A 442 14.70 -17.48 -8.86
N ILE A 443 15.99 -17.76 -8.70
CA ILE A 443 16.95 -16.99 -7.91
C ILE A 443 18.09 -16.55 -8.84
N GLU A 444 18.29 -15.24 -8.95
CA GLU A 444 19.50 -14.65 -9.49
C GLU A 444 20.61 -14.72 -8.44
N TYR A 445 21.80 -15.15 -8.85
CA TYR A 445 22.97 -15.19 -7.98
C TYR A 445 23.94 -14.08 -8.38
N VAL A 446 24.33 -13.28 -7.39
CA VAL A 446 25.32 -12.21 -7.55
C VAL A 446 26.38 -12.39 -6.46
N ALA A 447 27.63 -12.58 -6.88
CA ALA A 447 28.79 -12.50 -6.00
C ALA A 447 29.46 -11.15 -6.24
N SER A 448 29.38 -10.24 -5.26
CA SER A 448 29.95 -8.90 -5.38
C SER A 448 30.14 -8.31 -4.00
N ASP A 449 31.25 -7.60 -3.80
CA ASP A 449 31.40 -6.74 -2.62
C ASP A 449 30.46 -5.53 -2.75
N ALA A 450 30.13 -4.92 -1.63
CA ALA A 450 29.32 -3.71 -1.57
C ALA A 450 30.00 -2.63 -0.76
N ARG A 451 29.67 -1.37 -1.08
CA ARG A 451 30.21 -0.19 -0.40
C ARG A 451 30.01 -0.23 1.13
N ASP A 452 28.88 -0.77 1.57
CA ASP A 452 28.56 -1.05 2.96
C ASP A 452 27.75 -2.35 3.03
N THR A 453 28.34 -3.42 3.57
CA THR A 453 27.69 -4.72 3.70
C THR A 453 26.85 -4.86 4.97
N LEU A 454 26.88 -3.86 5.86
CA LEU A 454 26.26 -3.92 7.20
C LEU A 454 26.73 -5.13 8.04
N GLY A 455 27.95 -5.63 7.77
CA GLY A 455 28.52 -6.81 8.43
C GLY A 455 27.96 -8.15 7.96
N LEU A 456 27.16 -8.17 6.88
CA LEU A 456 26.59 -9.38 6.32
C LEU A 456 27.60 -10.10 5.41
N GLY A 457 27.55 -11.43 5.42
CA GLY A 457 28.26 -12.29 4.46
C GLY A 457 27.41 -12.59 3.23
N ALA A 458 26.11 -12.80 3.41
CA ALA A 458 25.17 -13.01 2.31
C ALA A 458 23.73 -12.68 2.69
N VAL A 459 22.89 -12.41 1.69
CA VAL A 459 21.45 -12.16 1.87
C VAL A 459 20.64 -12.80 0.75
N LEU A 460 19.56 -13.50 1.13
CA LEU A 460 18.56 -14.04 0.21
C LEU A 460 17.31 -13.15 0.25
N VAL A 461 16.97 -12.58 -0.89
CA VAL A 461 15.88 -11.62 -1.07
C VAL A 461 14.81 -12.20 -1.98
N ARG A 462 13.55 -12.06 -1.56
CA ARG A 462 12.35 -12.44 -2.32
C ARG A 462 12.10 -11.49 -3.50
N PRO A 463 11.29 -11.88 -4.49
CA PRO A 463 10.91 -11.00 -5.60
C PRO A 463 10.26 -9.67 -5.19
N ASP A 464 9.60 -9.62 -4.03
CA ASP A 464 9.02 -8.40 -3.48
C ASP A 464 10.03 -7.48 -2.76
N GLY A 465 11.30 -7.90 -2.70
CA GLY A 465 12.39 -7.19 -2.03
C GLY A 465 12.41 -7.38 -0.51
N CYS A 466 11.64 -8.32 0.03
CA CYS A 466 11.72 -8.73 1.42
C CYS A 466 12.88 -9.72 1.63
N VAL A 467 13.65 -9.55 2.69
CA VAL A 467 14.72 -10.49 3.06
C VAL A 467 14.10 -11.79 3.59
N ALA A 468 14.34 -12.89 2.87
CA ALA A 468 13.94 -14.23 3.30
C ALA A 468 14.91 -14.84 4.32
N TRP A 469 16.20 -14.52 4.18
CA TRP A 469 17.28 -15.01 5.04
C TRP A 469 18.48 -14.06 4.93
N ALA A 470 19.23 -13.91 6.01
CA ALA A 470 20.50 -13.17 6.03
C ALA A 470 21.50 -13.90 6.91
N GLY A 471 22.77 -13.91 6.50
CA GLY A 471 23.84 -14.55 7.25
C GLY A 471 25.06 -13.65 7.36
N GLU A 472 25.72 -13.71 8.52
CA GLU A 472 27.07 -13.16 8.73
C GLU A 472 28.12 -14.02 8.00
N SER A 473 29.39 -13.60 7.98
CA SER A 473 30.47 -14.26 7.22
C SER A 473 30.71 -15.75 7.54
N ASN A 474 30.17 -16.26 8.64
CA ASN A 474 30.29 -17.67 9.04
C ASN A 474 28.95 -18.46 8.93
N ALA A 475 27.91 -17.87 8.37
CA ALA A 475 26.60 -18.52 8.31
C ALA A 475 26.62 -19.80 7.45
N GLY A 476 25.92 -20.83 7.93
CA GLY A 476 25.99 -22.17 7.34
C GLY A 476 25.07 -22.34 6.13
N GLU A 477 25.55 -23.06 5.12
CA GLU A 477 24.82 -23.42 3.87
C GLU A 477 23.46 -24.09 4.13
N GLY A 478 23.29 -24.79 5.25
CA GLY A 478 22.03 -25.45 5.62
C GLY A 478 20.86 -24.47 5.85
N GLN A 479 21.10 -23.35 6.54
CA GLN A 479 20.04 -22.36 6.82
C GLN A 479 19.57 -21.66 5.55
N LEU A 480 20.50 -21.37 4.65
CA LEU A 480 20.20 -20.85 3.32
C LEU A 480 19.38 -21.86 2.51
N ALA A 481 19.75 -23.15 2.53
CA ALA A 481 19.02 -24.21 1.83
C ALA A 481 17.57 -24.31 2.31
N ASP A 482 17.35 -24.26 3.61
CA ASP A 482 16.02 -24.28 4.20
C ASP A 482 15.18 -23.06 3.79
N ALA A 483 15.78 -21.87 3.81
CA ALA A 483 15.12 -20.65 3.36
C ALA A 483 14.79 -20.68 1.87
N ALA A 484 15.72 -21.15 1.03
CA ALA A 484 15.50 -21.27 -0.41
C ALA A 484 14.39 -22.28 -0.73
N ALA A 485 14.38 -23.44 -0.07
CA ALA A 485 13.31 -24.43 -0.22
C ALA A 485 11.96 -23.88 0.23
N ARG A 486 11.91 -23.16 1.37
CA ARG A 486 10.69 -22.55 1.91
C ARG A 486 10.05 -21.53 0.96
N TRP A 487 10.86 -20.71 0.29
CA TRP A 487 10.34 -19.58 -0.49
C TRP A 487 10.32 -19.83 -1.99
N PHE A 488 11.23 -20.66 -2.50
CA PHE A 488 11.39 -20.91 -3.93
C PHE A 488 11.13 -22.37 -4.32
N GLY A 489 10.92 -23.28 -3.37
CA GLY A 489 10.69 -24.70 -3.59
C GLY A 489 11.98 -25.49 -3.77
N GLU A 490 11.84 -26.80 -4.01
CA GLU A 490 12.99 -27.70 -4.14
C GLU A 490 13.91 -27.29 -5.31
N PRO A 491 15.23 -27.52 -5.16
CA PRO A 491 16.20 -27.31 -6.23
C PRO A 491 15.91 -28.26 -7.40
N ARG A 492 16.35 -27.85 -8.60
CA ARG A 492 16.42 -28.80 -9.71
C ARG A 492 17.37 -29.94 -9.37
N ARG A 493 17.03 -31.14 -9.83
CA ARG A 493 17.87 -32.33 -9.72
C ARG A 493 19.06 -32.25 -10.67
#